data_AF-A0A969EGV0-F1
#
_entry.id   AF-A0A969EGV0-F1
#
_cell.length_a   1.000
_cell.length_b   1.000
_cell.length_c   1.000
_cell.angle_alpha   90.00
_cell.angle_beta   90.00
_cell.angle_gamma   90.00
#
_symmetry.space_group_name_H-M   'P 1'
#
loop_
_entity.id
_entity.type
_entity.pdbx_description
1 polymer ?
#
loop_
_entity_poly.entity_id
_entity_poly.type
_entity_poly.pdbx_seq_one_letter_code
_entity_poly.pdbx_strand_id
1 'polypeptide(L)'
;MKRFFLLSCILFSCTPAAVKNASLNPKPEWLSQKPNSGSYYIGIGHSAKDGTNNYLQTAKQSALDDLVSEIKVNVSSTSILNQMDINKEFYETYEQMIQTTAADEIEEYEQMGSWEDESNYWIYLRLSKQRYKEIKAEQQRKAVTLAMDYFTKAKAADRADDIVLALGFYFQGFYAIEKYLAEPITLVFEGNEILLTNEIYAGIQNLLDRVELVSEPKEFSINRRVAVSDHNFTVSARDKKNNQMIDGLPLMAQFEKGAGEVFPEYKTNTEGKSKILLTKISSRDLEQRVGVRVNLVAFAGTNPTEIYSLITQKLVIPKTAILLNVMRPVVYMSATEKTLGAEKQTYQLTNRIKNYLTNEGFDFTENRNGAELFIELYADSEKGAASGSIYITYVTATIRVTSMLDNRQIYATTLDRIKGYSLDYERSSQEAYNKSLEILEKEKMPELLNIVLQ
;
A
#
# COMPACT_ATOMS: atom_id res chain seq x y z
N MET A 1 98.03 6.30 -7.82
CA MET A 1 97.33 5.42 -8.78
C MET A 1 95.94 5.97 -9.03
N LYS A 2 95.64 6.45 -10.25
CA LYS A 2 94.46 6.11 -11.06
C LYS A 2 94.43 7.02 -12.29
N ARG A 3 94.15 6.37 -13.42
CA ARG A 3 94.37 6.74 -14.82
C ARG A 3 93.64 8.01 -15.29
N PHE A 4 94.31 8.76 -16.16
CA PHE A 4 93.72 9.74 -17.07
C PHE A 4 93.33 9.05 -18.39
N PHE A 5 92.15 9.37 -18.94
CA PHE A 5 91.84 9.16 -20.36
C PHE A 5 90.88 10.23 -20.87
N LEU A 6 91.20 10.80 -22.04
CA LEU A 6 90.46 11.81 -22.81
C LEU A 6 89.12 11.29 -23.34
N LEU A 7 88.14 12.18 -23.57
CA LEU A 7 87.21 12.22 -24.72
C LEU A 7 86.40 13.53 -24.66
N SER A 8 86.52 14.45 -25.62
CA SER A 8 85.78 14.59 -26.90
C SER A 8 84.47 15.41 -26.82
N CYS A 9 84.42 16.48 -27.62
CA CYS A 9 83.31 17.39 -27.85
C CYS A 9 82.12 16.71 -28.55
N ILE A 10 80.89 17.11 -28.18
CA ILE A 10 79.66 16.89 -28.97
C ILE A 10 78.84 18.19 -28.98
N LEU A 11 78.51 18.64 -30.19
CA LEU A 11 77.67 19.79 -30.53
C LEU A 11 76.19 19.48 -30.22
N PHE A 12 75.51 20.38 -29.52
CA PHE A 12 74.05 20.30 -29.31
C PHE A 12 73.30 21.14 -30.34
N SER A 13 72.44 20.45 -31.08
CA SER A 13 71.46 20.97 -32.03
C SER A 13 70.24 21.55 -31.31
N CYS A 14 69.77 22.70 -31.77
CA CYS A 14 68.56 23.38 -31.33
C CYS A 14 67.31 22.72 -31.92
N THR A 15 66.29 22.44 -31.10
CA THR A 15 64.92 22.13 -31.56
C THR A 15 63.93 23.12 -30.93
N PRO A 16 62.97 23.66 -31.70
CA PRO A 16 62.07 24.73 -31.24
C PRO A 16 60.95 24.18 -30.35
N ALA A 17 60.68 24.90 -29.25
CA ALA A 17 59.61 24.59 -28.32
C ALA A 17 58.23 24.64 -29.00
N ALA A 18 57.45 23.58 -28.81
CA ALA A 18 56.05 23.50 -29.24
C ALA A 18 55.21 24.54 -28.49
N VAL A 19 54.56 25.41 -29.25
CA VAL A 19 53.53 26.34 -28.78
C VAL A 19 52.33 25.51 -28.30
N LYS A 20 52.05 25.52 -27.00
CA LYS A 20 50.79 24.99 -26.45
C LYS A 20 49.64 25.84 -26.99
N ASN A 21 48.80 25.23 -27.83
CA ASN A 21 47.52 25.80 -28.23
C ASN A 21 46.71 26.15 -26.97
N ALA A 22 46.45 27.44 -26.77
CA ALA A 22 45.53 27.91 -25.74
C ALA A 22 44.13 27.40 -26.08
N SER A 23 43.49 26.68 -25.16
CA SER A 23 42.10 26.28 -25.29
C SER A 23 41.21 27.53 -25.36
N LEU A 24 40.28 27.54 -26.32
CA LEU A 24 39.34 28.66 -26.57
C LEU A 24 38.37 28.93 -25.40
N ASN A 25 38.34 28.06 -24.38
CA ASN A 25 37.57 28.24 -23.15
C ASN A 25 38.37 27.67 -21.95
N PRO A 26 39.23 28.46 -21.29
CA PRO A 26 40.07 27.95 -20.19
C PRO A 26 39.21 27.44 -19.04
N LYS A 27 39.52 26.24 -18.54
CA LYS A 27 38.77 25.58 -17.47
C LYS A 27 38.79 26.45 -16.20
N PRO A 28 37.64 26.87 -15.65
CA PRO A 28 37.59 27.67 -14.43
C PRO A 28 38.12 26.92 -13.21
N GLU A 29 38.66 27.68 -12.26
CA GLU A 29 39.23 27.15 -11.00
C GLU A 29 38.19 26.38 -10.16
N TRP A 30 36.93 26.82 -10.16
CA TRP A 30 35.84 26.20 -9.41
C TRP A 30 35.52 24.76 -9.86
N LEU A 31 35.93 24.35 -11.07
CA LEU A 31 35.84 22.96 -11.53
C LEU A 31 37.00 22.08 -11.08
N SER A 32 38.09 22.68 -10.59
CA SER A 32 39.23 21.97 -10.02
C SER A 32 39.12 21.86 -8.50
N GLN A 33 38.55 22.89 -7.86
CA GLN A 33 38.30 22.92 -6.42
C GLN A 33 37.00 23.68 -6.13
N LYS A 34 36.06 23.04 -5.41
CA LYS A 34 34.83 23.69 -4.98
C LYS A 34 35.19 24.91 -4.11
N PRO A 35 34.70 26.12 -4.44
CA PRO A 35 35.01 27.29 -3.63
C PRO A 35 34.51 27.08 -2.19
N ASN A 36 35.27 27.52 -1.20
CA ASN A 36 34.83 27.48 0.20
C ASN A 36 34.32 28.87 0.59
N SER A 37 33.07 28.97 1.03
CA SER A 37 32.50 30.22 1.52
C SER A 37 31.74 30.06 2.83
N GLY A 38 32.12 30.88 3.82
CA GLY A 38 31.37 31.00 5.08
C GLY A 38 29.97 31.59 4.90
N SER A 39 29.75 32.40 3.84
CA SER A 39 28.53 33.19 3.65
C SER A 39 27.56 32.62 2.61
N TYR A 40 28.01 31.68 1.77
CA TYR A 40 27.20 31.09 0.71
C TYR A 40 27.18 29.56 0.82
N TYR A 41 26.04 28.96 0.47
CA TYR A 41 25.96 27.58 0.02
C TYR A 41 26.34 27.53 -1.46
N ILE A 42 27.08 26.51 -1.86
CA ILE A 42 27.63 26.40 -3.21
C ILE A 42 27.16 25.09 -3.84
N GLY A 43 26.62 25.20 -5.06
CA GLY A 43 26.22 24.07 -5.89
C GLY A 43 26.97 24.05 -7.20
N ILE A 44 27.58 22.91 -7.54
CA ILE A 44 28.22 22.68 -8.83
C ILE A 44 27.60 21.42 -9.44
N GLY A 45 26.90 21.62 -10.56
CA GLY A 45 26.22 20.54 -11.28
C GLY A 45 26.74 20.40 -12.69
N HIS A 46 26.52 19.23 -13.27
CA HIS A 46 26.87 18.97 -14.66
C HIS A 46 25.88 18.04 -15.36
N SER A 47 25.88 18.10 -16.69
CA SER A 47 25.15 17.18 -17.55
C SER A 47 25.97 16.88 -18.80
N ALA A 48 25.85 15.65 -19.30
CA ALA A 48 26.34 15.29 -20.62
C ALA A 48 25.53 16.00 -21.71
N LYS A 49 26.19 16.36 -22.80
CA LYS A 49 25.60 16.86 -24.05
C LYS A 49 25.22 15.65 -24.91
N ASP A 50 24.16 14.96 -24.51
CA ASP A 50 23.68 13.72 -25.14
C ASP A 50 22.90 13.94 -26.45
N GLY A 51 22.87 15.17 -26.97
CA GLY A 51 22.13 15.55 -28.17
C GLY A 51 20.67 15.94 -27.92
N THR A 52 20.18 15.82 -26.68
CA THR A 52 18.90 16.43 -26.28
C THR A 52 19.13 17.89 -25.90
N ASN A 53 18.17 18.79 -26.15
CA ASN A 53 18.28 20.20 -25.70
C ASN A 53 18.08 20.37 -24.17
N ASN A 54 17.98 19.28 -23.40
CA ASN A 54 17.63 19.33 -21.98
C ASN A 54 18.86 19.38 -21.05
N TYR A 55 20.08 19.24 -21.57
CA TYR A 55 21.31 19.20 -20.76
C TYR A 55 21.49 20.43 -19.86
N LEU A 56 21.02 21.61 -20.28
CA LEU A 56 21.06 22.83 -19.46
C LEU A 56 20.20 22.71 -18.20
N GLN A 57 18.98 22.19 -18.33
CA GLN A 57 18.07 22.00 -17.21
C GLN A 57 18.57 20.88 -16.29
N THR A 58 19.09 19.79 -16.86
CA THR A 58 19.69 18.68 -16.08
C THR A 58 20.90 19.16 -15.28
N ALA A 59 21.81 19.93 -15.88
CA ALA A 59 22.97 20.48 -15.18
C ALA A 59 22.54 21.45 -14.06
N LYS A 60 21.50 22.25 -14.31
CA LYS A 60 20.91 23.15 -13.32
C LYS A 60 20.29 22.39 -12.15
N GLN A 61 19.50 21.34 -12.41
CA GLN A 61 18.95 20.49 -11.37
C GLN A 61 20.05 19.84 -10.54
N SER A 62 21.05 19.25 -11.20
CA SER A 62 22.22 18.66 -10.54
C SER A 62 22.95 19.67 -9.64
N ALA A 63 23.03 20.95 -10.04
CA ALA A 63 23.67 21.99 -9.22
C ALA A 63 22.82 22.41 -8.03
N LEU A 64 21.48 22.41 -8.16
CA LEU A 64 20.56 22.64 -7.06
C LEU A 64 20.64 21.50 -6.05
N ASP A 65 20.69 20.25 -6.51
CA ASP A 65 20.83 19.08 -5.64
C ASP A 65 22.16 19.12 -4.84
N ASP A 66 23.27 19.45 -5.50
CA ASP A 66 24.57 19.65 -4.83
C ASP A 66 24.52 20.82 -3.82
N LEU A 67 23.86 21.92 -4.17
CA LEU A 67 23.68 23.06 -3.26
C LEU A 67 22.90 22.67 -2.01
N VAL A 68 21.78 21.97 -2.19
CA VAL A 68 20.89 21.53 -1.11
C VAL A 68 21.58 20.53 -0.20
N SER A 69 22.47 19.69 -0.74
CA SER A 69 23.27 18.75 0.06
C SER A 69 24.18 19.44 1.09
N GLU A 70 24.53 20.72 0.87
CA GLU A 70 25.28 21.52 1.86
C GLU A 70 24.40 22.05 2.99
N ILE A 71 23.07 22.01 2.83
CA ILE A 71 22.11 22.48 3.83
C ILE A 71 21.90 21.37 4.86
N LYS A 72 22.68 21.43 5.94
CA LYS A 72 22.51 20.51 7.08
C LYS A 72 21.23 20.81 7.84
N VAL A 73 20.35 19.82 7.93
CA VAL A 73 19.20 19.84 8.83
C VAL A 73 19.69 19.35 10.20
N ASN A 74 19.57 20.17 11.23
CA ASN A 74 19.87 19.75 12.60
C ASN A 74 18.57 19.56 13.35
N VAL A 75 18.36 18.40 13.96
CA VAL A 75 17.17 18.12 14.77
C VAL A 75 17.51 18.27 16.25
N SER A 76 16.75 19.11 16.93
CA SER A 76 16.90 19.37 18.37
C SER A 76 16.50 18.14 19.19
N SER A 77 17.20 17.85 20.31
CA SER A 77 16.83 16.78 21.25
C SER A 77 15.42 16.94 21.84
N THR A 78 14.89 18.17 21.86
CA THR A 78 13.55 18.51 22.35
C THR A 78 12.48 18.51 21.26
N SER A 79 12.85 18.23 20.01
CA SER A 79 11.92 18.06 18.89
C SER A 79 11.00 16.85 19.09
N ILE A 80 9.78 16.94 18.57
CA ILE A 80 8.84 15.82 18.51
C ILE A 80 9.44 14.61 17.76
N LEU A 81 10.29 14.83 16.75
CA LEU A 81 10.91 13.77 15.97
C LEU A 81 11.78 12.88 16.87
N ASN A 82 12.58 13.49 17.74
CA ASN A 82 13.44 12.76 18.68
C ASN A 82 12.66 12.07 19.80
N GLN A 83 11.50 12.59 20.18
CA GLN A 83 10.65 11.96 21.20
C GLN A 83 9.90 10.74 20.66
N MET A 84 9.55 10.74 19.36
CA MET A 84 8.84 9.66 18.70
C MET A 84 9.75 8.53 18.18
N ASP A 85 11.01 8.84 17.90
CA ASP A 85 11.88 7.96 17.13
C ASP A 85 12.90 7.21 18.00
N ILE A 86 12.50 6.01 18.45
CA ILE A 86 13.37 5.11 19.21
C ILE A 86 14.48 4.51 18.31
N ASN A 87 14.31 4.48 16.97
CA ASN A 87 15.16 3.72 16.04
C ASN A 87 15.87 4.55 14.93
N LYS A 88 15.75 5.88 14.91
CA LYS A 88 16.31 6.83 13.92
C LYS A 88 15.73 6.76 12.49
N GLU A 89 14.88 5.80 12.17
CA GLU A 89 14.28 5.62 10.84
C GLU A 89 13.37 6.81 10.45
N PHE A 90 12.63 7.35 11.42
CA PHE A 90 11.70 8.44 11.18
C PHE A 90 12.45 9.75 10.96
N TYR A 91 13.57 9.97 11.68
CA TYR A 91 14.48 11.09 11.44
C TYR A 91 15.07 11.06 10.02
N GLU A 92 15.62 9.93 9.59
CA GLU A 92 16.26 9.81 8.27
C GLU A 92 15.24 10.07 7.14
N THR A 93 14.04 9.52 7.28
CA THR A 93 12.98 9.73 6.28
C THR A 93 12.53 11.20 6.26
N TYR A 94 12.36 11.82 7.43
CA TYR A 94 12.03 13.25 7.52
C TYR A 94 13.12 14.14 6.93
N GLU A 95 14.39 13.88 7.23
CA GLU A 95 15.53 14.65 6.69
C GLU A 95 15.55 14.58 5.16
N GLN A 96 15.37 13.40 4.59
CA GLN A 96 15.27 13.20 3.13
C GLN A 96 14.13 14.02 2.53
N MET A 97 12.93 13.97 3.11
CA MET A 97 11.77 14.74 2.61
C MET A 97 12.02 16.24 2.64
N ILE A 98 12.61 16.76 3.72
CA ILE A 98 12.93 18.20 3.84
C ILE A 98 14.00 18.60 2.82
N GLN A 99 15.01 17.76 2.59
CA GLN A 99 16.02 18.01 1.56
C GLN A 99 15.41 18.06 0.16
N THR A 100 14.59 17.06 -0.22
CA THR A 100 13.91 17.04 -1.52
C THR A 100 13.01 18.27 -1.71
N THR A 101 12.19 18.60 -0.71
CA THR A 101 11.30 19.76 -0.77
C THR A 101 12.08 21.07 -0.83
N ALA A 102 13.21 21.17 -0.12
CA ALA A 102 14.06 22.36 -0.18
C ALA A 102 14.65 22.58 -1.57
N ALA A 103 15.00 21.53 -2.32
CA ALA A 103 15.45 21.65 -3.70
C ALA A 103 14.40 22.28 -4.61
N ASP A 104 13.14 21.92 -4.42
CA ASP A 104 12.01 22.44 -5.20
C ASP A 104 11.63 23.88 -4.83
N GLU A 105 11.85 24.30 -3.57
CA GLU A 105 11.47 25.62 -3.05
C GLU A 105 12.54 26.71 -3.19
N ILE A 106 13.78 26.37 -3.57
CA ILE A 106 14.85 27.36 -3.67
C ILE A 106 14.68 28.20 -4.94
N GLU A 107 14.18 29.43 -4.76
CA GLU A 107 13.99 30.38 -5.86
C GLU A 107 15.11 31.44 -5.95
N GLU A 108 15.69 31.85 -4.82
CA GLU A 108 16.65 32.98 -4.75
C GLU A 108 18.13 32.53 -4.75
N TYR A 109 18.61 31.98 -5.87
CA TYR A 109 20.03 31.64 -6.08
C TYR A 109 20.65 32.46 -7.22
N GLU A 110 21.97 32.58 -7.19
CA GLU A 110 22.75 33.30 -8.19
C GLU A 110 23.59 32.32 -9.02
N GLN A 111 23.49 32.42 -10.35
CA GLN A 111 24.41 31.73 -11.24
C GLN A 111 25.72 32.53 -11.35
N MET A 112 26.79 31.95 -10.81
CA MET A 112 28.11 32.57 -10.78
C MET A 112 28.94 32.29 -12.02
N GLY A 113 28.63 31.20 -12.72
CA GLY A 113 29.29 30.85 -13.96
C GLY A 113 28.70 29.61 -14.61
N SER A 114 29.06 29.43 -15.86
CA SER A 114 28.86 28.19 -16.60
C SER A 114 30.11 27.90 -17.41
N TRP A 115 30.40 26.62 -17.61
CA TRP A 115 31.50 26.19 -18.47
C TRP A 115 31.09 24.95 -19.23
N GLU A 116 31.64 24.76 -20.41
CA GLU A 116 31.32 23.62 -21.24
C GLU A 116 32.52 23.16 -22.05
N ASP A 117 32.56 21.86 -22.31
CA ASP A 117 33.45 21.24 -23.29
C ASP A 117 32.63 20.55 -24.39
N GLU A 118 33.26 19.71 -25.20
CA GLU A 118 32.60 18.99 -26.29
C GLU A 118 31.52 18.02 -25.81
N SER A 119 31.63 17.50 -24.58
CA SER A 119 30.79 16.40 -24.08
C SER A 119 29.89 16.79 -22.92
N ASN A 120 30.14 17.90 -22.23
CA ASN A 120 29.49 18.22 -20.96
C ASN A 120 29.27 19.72 -20.78
N TYR A 121 28.29 20.05 -19.95
CA TYR A 121 27.98 21.39 -19.50
C TYR A 121 27.94 21.43 -17.98
N TRP A 122 28.58 22.44 -17.38
CA TRP A 122 28.65 22.68 -15.95
C TRP A 122 28.08 24.03 -15.59
N ILE A 123 27.46 24.10 -14.42
CA ILE A 123 26.93 25.34 -13.85
C ILE A 123 27.35 25.46 -12.39
N TYR A 124 27.67 26.70 -12.00
CA TYR A 124 27.99 27.06 -10.62
C TYR A 124 26.92 28.01 -10.09
N LEU A 125 26.21 27.54 -9.06
CA LEU A 125 25.20 28.29 -8.31
C LEU A 125 25.72 28.64 -6.91
N ARG A 126 25.27 29.79 -6.38
CA ARG A 126 25.43 30.12 -4.97
C ARG A 126 24.12 30.62 -4.36
N LEU A 127 23.94 30.37 -3.07
CA LEU A 127 22.81 30.86 -2.27
C LEU A 127 23.34 31.53 -0.99
N SER A 128 22.91 32.76 -0.72
CA SER A 128 23.30 33.45 0.51
C SER A 128 22.73 32.74 1.75
N LYS A 129 23.61 32.32 2.67
CA LYS A 129 23.22 31.66 3.92
C LYS A 129 22.35 32.56 4.79
N GLN A 130 22.64 33.87 4.80
CA GLN A 130 21.85 34.84 5.55
C GLN A 130 20.44 34.96 4.95
N ARG A 131 20.36 35.17 3.63
CA ARG A 131 19.07 35.35 2.95
C ARG A 131 18.19 34.11 3.08
N TYR A 132 18.78 32.93 2.92
CA TYR A 132 18.08 31.66 3.13
C TYR A 132 17.49 31.55 4.55
N LYS A 133 18.27 31.91 5.57
CA LYS A 133 17.79 31.93 6.96
C LYS A 133 16.65 32.92 7.17
N GLU A 134 16.73 34.11 6.59
CA GLU A 134 15.67 35.13 6.67
C GLU A 134 14.36 34.62 6.06
N ILE A 135 14.42 34.02 4.86
CA ILE A 135 13.25 33.45 4.18
C ILE A 135 12.66 32.30 5.01
N LYS A 136 13.49 31.35 5.47
CA LYS A 136 13.00 30.23 6.29
C LYS A 136 12.40 30.71 7.61
N ALA A 137 12.99 31.70 8.27
CA ALA A 137 12.44 32.29 9.50
C ALA A 137 11.10 33.01 9.25
N GLU A 138 10.96 33.71 8.13
CA GLU A 138 9.69 34.35 7.76
C GLU A 138 8.59 33.31 7.47
N GLN A 139 8.91 32.27 6.70
CA GLN A 139 8.00 31.17 6.39
C GLN A 139 7.58 30.43 7.67
N GLN A 140 8.54 30.10 8.54
CA GLN A 140 8.29 29.48 9.84
C GLN A 140 7.37 30.36 10.70
N ARG A 141 7.60 31.69 10.76
CA ARG A 141 6.73 32.59 11.52
C ARG A 141 5.28 32.58 11.01
N LYS A 142 5.08 32.57 9.69
CA LYS A 142 3.73 32.48 9.08
C LYS A 142 3.06 31.14 9.41
N ALA A 143 3.81 30.04 9.26
CA ALA A 143 3.36 28.70 9.62
C ALA A 143 2.96 28.59 11.10
N VAL A 144 3.81 29.07 12.01
CA VAL A 144 3.55 29.06 13.46
C VAL A 144 2.33 29.92 13.81
N THR A 145 2.14 31.06 13.16
CA THR A 145 0.95 31.91 13.37
C THR A 145 -0.33 31.17 13.00
N LEU A 146 -0.33 30.49 11.85
CA LEU A 146 -1.48 29.69 11.40
C LEU A 146 -1.73 28.49 12.31
N ALA A 147 -0.68 27.77 12.71
CA ALA A 147 -0.79 26.64 13.63
C ALA A 147 -1.31 27.07 15.01
N MET A 148 -0.91 28.25 15.50
CA MET A 148 -1.39 28.80 16.76
C MET A 148 -2.88 29.14 16.72
N ASP A 149 -3.38 29.69 15.61
CA ASP A 149 -4.81 29.93 15.41
C ASP A 149 -5.61 28.62 15.45
N TYR A 150 -5.18 27.60 14.71
CA TYR A 150 -5.81 26.28 14.75
C TYR A 150 -5.70 25.60 16.11
N PHE A 151 -4.55 25.69 16.78
CA PHE A 151 -4.38 25.15 18.13
C PHE A 151 -5.35 25.81 19.13
N THR A 152 -5.52 27.12 19.04
CA THR A 152 -6.47 27.86 19.89
C THR A 152 -7.90 27.42 19.62
N LYS A 153 -8.28 27.25 18.35
CA LYS A 153 -9.59 26.72 17.94
C LYS A 153 -9.80 25.29 18.41
N ALA A 154 -8.77 24.44 18.34
CA ALA A 154 -8.81 23.07 18.83
C ALA A 154 -9.05 23.02 20.34
N LYS A 155 -8.32 23.83 21.12
CA LYS A 155 -8.55 23.97 22.58
C LYS A 155 -9.96 24.46 22.90
N ALA A 156 -10.50 25.39 22.12
CA ALA A 156 -11.88 25.86 22.29
C ALA A 156 -12.91 24.77 21.99
N ALA A 157 -12.72 24.00 20.91
CA ALA A 157 -13.59 22.89 20.54
C ALA A 157 -13.53 21.74 21.57
N ASP A 158 -12.33 21.42 22.08
CA ASP A 158 -12.15 20.41 23.15
C ASP A 158 -12.86 20.82 24.45
N ARG A 159 -12.80 22.11 24.83
CA ARG A 159 -13.56 22.65 25.98
C ARG A 159 -15.07 22.59 25.76
N ALA A 160 -15.53 22.63 24.52
CA ALA A 160 -16.93 22.46 24.14
C ALA A 160 -17.35 20.99 23.97
N ASP A 161 -16.46 20.04 24.27
CA ASP A 161 -16.65 18.59 24.09
C ASP A 161 -16.93 18.16 22.63
N ASP A 162 -16.53 18.98 21.64
CA ASP A 162 -16.62 18.63 20.22
C ASP A 162 -15.31 17.96 19.76
N ILE A 163 -15.23 16.64 19.94
CA ILE A 163 -14.04 15.85 19.62
C ILE A 163 -13.68 15.93 18.13
N VAL A 164 -14.68 15.84 17.23
CA VAL A 164 -14.42 15.75 15.79
C VAL A 164 -13.87 17.08 15.28
N LEU A 165 -14.47 18.19 15.72
CA LEU A 165 -13.98 19.52 15.36
C LEU A 165 -12.60 19.80 15.97
N ALA A 166 -12.37 19.41 17.23
CA ALA A 166 -11.08 19.56 17.89
C ALA A 166 -9.98 18.76 17.18
N LEU A 167 -10.22 17.49 16.83
CA LEU A 167 -9.30 16.67 16.03
C LEU A 167 -8.99 17.34 14.69
N GLY A 168 -10.02 17.81 13.99
CA GLY A 168 -9.85 18.52 12.71
C GLY A 168 -8.92 19.73 12.83
N PHE A 169 -9.15 20.59 13.83
CA PHE A 169 -8.28 21.75 14.06
C PHE A 169 -6.87 21.36 14.51
N TYR A 170 -6.70 20.34 15.34
CA TYR A 170 -5.36 19.86 15.70
C TYR A 170 -4.58 19.37 14.48
N PHE A 171 -5.20 18.58 13.59
CA PHE A 171 -4.56 18.13 12.36
C PHE A 171 -4.25 19.28 11.39
N GLN A 172 -5.11 20.27 11.28
CA GLN A 172 -4.84 21.48 10.48
C GLN A 172 -3.68 22.31 11.07
N GLY A 173 -3.63 22.44 12.40
CA GLY A 173 -2.52 23.08 13.09
C GLY A 173 -1.22 22.32 12.88
N PHE A 174 -1.26 20.99 12.95
CA PHE A 174 -0.12 20.12 12.68
C PHE A 174 0.40 20.31 11.25
N TYR A 175 -0.48 20.22 10.26
CA TYR A 175 -0.16 20.40 8.84
C TYR A 175 0.56 21.72 8.56
N ALA A 176 0.13 22.81 9.22
CA ALA A 176 0.76 24.12 9.05
C ALA A 176 2.24 24.16 9.47
N ILE A 177 2.68 23.31 10.41
CA ILE A 177 4.06 23.29 10.94
C ILE A 177 4.84 22.01 10.63
N GLU A 178 4.30 21.11 9.79
CA GLU A 178 4.89 19.80 9.50
C GLU A 178 6.30 19.88 8.87
N LYS A 179 6.66 21.01 8.26
CA LYS A 179 7.99 21.26 7.68
C LYS A 179 9.04 21.73 8.70
N TYR A 180 8.60 22.03 9.92
CA TYR A 180 9.42 22.66 10.97
C TYR A 180 9.49 21.81 12.24
N LEU A 181 9.34 20.48 12.11
CA LEU A 181 9.33 19.57 13.25
C LEU A 181 10.71 19.41 13.88
N ALA A 182 11.79 19.65 13.12
CA ALA A 182 13.18 19.54 13.56
C ALA A 182 13.54 20.47 14.74
N GLU A 183 12.85 21.60 14.84
CA GLU A 183 13.12 22.63 15.84
C GLU A 183 11.98 22.71 16.87
N PRO A 184 12.29 22.98 18.15
CA PRO A 184 11.26 23.21 19.15
C PRO A 184 10.58 24.56 18.87
N ILE A 185 9.27 24.54 18.63
CA ILE A 185 8.47 25.75 18.47
C ILE A 185 7.93 26.14 19.85
N THR A 186 8.70 26.97 20.55
CA THR A 186 8.33 27.46 21.88
C THR A 186 7.51 28.74 21.80
N LEU A 187 6.37 28.77 22.51
CA LEU A 187 5.51 29.95 22.58
C LEU A 187 4.79 30.04 23.92
N VAL A 188 4.22 31.22 24.21
CA VAL A 188 3.40 31.43 25.41
C VAL A 188 1.92 31.29 25.06
N PHE A 189 1.23 30.35 25.70
CA PHE A 189 -0.21 30.14 25.58
C PHE A 189 -0.85 30.19 26.97
N GLU A 190 -1.85 31.05 27.15
CA GLU A 190 -2.56 31.24 28.44
C GLU A 190 -1.61 31.46 29.64
N GLY A 191 -0.50 32.17 29.42
CA GLY A 191 0.50 32.49 30.46
C GLY A 191 1.55 31.41 30.71
N ASN A 192 1.47 30.25 30.03
CA ASN A 192 2.45 29.17 30.15
C ASN A 192 3.31 29.04 28.89
N GLU A 193 4.59 28.74 29.08
CA GLU A 193 5.48 28.37 27.98
C GLU A 193 5.19 26.94 27.54
N ILE A 194 4.94 26.74 26.24
CA ILE A 194 4.62 25.44 25.66
C ILE A 194 5.47 25.17 24.42
N LEU A 195 5.63 23.88 24.11
CA LEU A 195 6.14 23.40 22.82
C LEU A 195 4.96 23.07 21.93
N LEU A 196 4.65 23.94 20.96
CA LEU A 196 3.42 23.88 20.16
C LEU A 196 3.22 22.52 19.48
N THR A 197 4.27 21.99 18.84
CA THR A 197 4.22 20.71 18.14
C THR A 197 3.86 19.55 19.07
N ASN A 198 4.44 19.54 20.27
CA ASN A 198 4.21 18.49 21.26
C ASN A 198 2.80 18.59 21.84
N GLU A 199 2.31 19.80 22.11
CA GLU A 199 0.96 20.05 22.59
C GLU A 199 -0.11 19.67 21.55
N ILE A 200 0.15 19.93 20.25
CA ILE A 200 -0.74 19.49 19.17
C ILE A 200 -0.80 17.96 19.14
N TYR A 201 0.36 17.29 19.14
CA TYR A 201 0.40 15.82 19.10
C TYR A 201 -0.26 15.20 20.34
N ALA A 202 0.06 15.70 21.53
CA ALA A 202 -0.56 15.26 22.77
C ALA A 202 -2.07 15.51 22.78
N GLY A 203 -2.53 16.64 22.23
CA GLY A 203 -3.95 16.95 22.05
C GLY A 203 -4.66 15.92 21.17
N ILE A 204 -4.07 15.56 20.02
CA ILE A 204 -4.60 14.50 19.13
C ILE A 204 -4.67 13.18 19.89
N GLN A 205 -3.57 12.75 20.50
CA GLN A 205 -3.50 11.47 21.21
C GLN A 205 -4.51 11.41 22.37
N ASN A 206 -4.63 12.48 23.17
CA ASN A 206 -5.59 12.55 24.27
C ASN A 206 -7.05 12.48 23.80
N LEU A 207 -7.38 13.13 22.67
CA LEU A 207 -8.72 13.06 22.09
C LEU A 207 -9.01 11.66 21.55
N LEU A 208 -8.05 11.05 20.84
CA LEU A 208 -8.16 9.67 20.37
C LEU A 208 -8.35 8.72 21.56
N ASP A 209 -7.54 8.85 22.60
CA ASP A 209 -7.65 8.04 23.82
C ASP A 209 -8.98 8.22 24.54
N ARG A 210 -9.74 9.29 24.30
CA ARG A 210 -11.09 9.47 24.83
C ARG A 210 -12.16 8.77 24.00
N VAL A 211 -11.94 8.54 22.71
CA VAL A 211 -12.91 7.87 21.84
C VAL A 211 -12.99 6.38 22.20
N GLU A 212 -14.19 5.91 22.48
CA GLU A 212 -14.49 4.49 22.59
C GLU A 212 -15.39 4.05 21.43
N LEU A 213 -14.91 3.06 20.68
CA LEU A 213 -15.67 2.41 19.62
C LEU A 213 -16.20 1.06 20.11
N VAL A 214 -17.49 0.82 19.93
CA VAL A 214 -18.15 -0.44 20.29
C VAL A 214 -18.89 -0.97 19.09
N SER A 215 -18.65 -2.23 18.73
CA SER A 215 -19.41 -2.98 17.74
C SER A 215 -20.58 -3.72 18.39
N GLU A 216 -21.76 -3.63 17.78
CA GLU A 216 -22.94 -4.41 18.16
C GLU A 216 -23.61 -5.05 16.93
N PRO A 217 -23.77 -6.38 16.92
CA PRO A 217 -23.26 -7.34 17.91
C PRO A 217 -21.72 -7.46 17.86
N LYS A 218 -21.10 -8.04 18.90
CA LYS A 218 -19.65 -8.31 18.92
C LYS A 218 -19.23 -9.46 18.02
N GLU A 219 -20.15 -10.38 17.79
CA GLU A 219 -20.00 -11.52 16.90
C GLU A 219 -21.32 -11.87 16.24
N PHE A 220 -21.27 -12.45 15.05
CA PHE A 220 -22.44 -13.10 14.46
C PHE A 220 -22.02 -14.20 13.47
N SER A 221 -22.95 -15.13 13.25
CA SER A 221 -22.76 -16.20 12.26
C SER A 221 -23.19 -15.73 10.88
N ILE A 222 -22.37 -16.03 9.89
CA ILE A 222 -22.64 -15.68 8.50
C ILE A 222 -22.42 -16.90 7.62
N ASN A 223 -23.39 -17.16 6.74
CA ASN A 223 -23.22 -18.18 5.73
C ASN A 223 -22.38 -17.61 4.59
N ARG A 224 -21.35 -18.35 4.18
CA ARG A 224 -20.47 -17.97 3.06
C ARG A 224 -21.23 -17.87 1.73
N ARG A 225 -22.37 -18.55 1.61
CA ARG A 225 -23.23 -18.60 0.43
C ARG A 225 -24.50 -17.75 0.60
N VAL A 226 -24.36 -16.43 0.60
CA VAL A 226 -25.51 -15.50 0.54
C VAL A 226 -25.08 -14.20 -0.14
N ALA A 227 -25.92 -13.63 -1.00
CA ALA A 227 -25.81 -12.23 -1.40
C ALA A 227 -25.86 -11.35 -0.15
N VAL A 228 -24.71 -10.80 0.28
CA VAL A 228 -24.49 -10.25 1.63
C VAL A 228 -25.24 -8.93 1.89
N SER A 229 -26.22 -8.56 1.07
CA SER A 229 -26.90 -7.26 1.12
C SER A 229 -27.59 -6.92 2.45
N ASP A 230 -27.83 -7.91 3.33
CA ASP A 230 -28.49 -7.68 4.63
C ASP A 230 -27.58 -7.81 5.85
N HIS A 231 -26.34 -8.32 5.72
CA HIS A 231 -25.46 -8.49 6.88
C HIS A 231 -24.74 -7.18 7.19
N ASN A 232 -25.22 -6.55 8.25
CA ASN A 232 -24.68 -5.30 8.75
C ASN A 232 -24.49 -5.39 10.26
N PHE A 233 -23.61 -4.56 10.76
CA PHE A 233 -23.45 -4.35 12.19
C PHE A 233 -23.31 -2.86 12.46
N THR A 234 -23.64 -2.47 13.69
CA THR A 234 -23.55 -1.08 14.09
C THR A 234 -22.28 -0.86 14.88
N VAL A 235 -21.56 0.19 14.55
CA VAL A 235 -20.47 0.72 15.39
C VAL A 235 -20.95 2.02 16.01
N SER A 236 -20.89 2.09 17.34
CA SER A 236 -21.14 3.33 18.09
C SER A 236 -19.83 3.93 18.58
N ALA A 237 -19.73 5.26 18.51
CA ALA A 237 -18.64 6.05 19.05
C ALA A 237 -19.14 6.93 20.20
N ARG A 238 -18.45 6.86 21.34
CA ARG A 238 -18.73 7.72 22.50
C ARG A 238 -17.45 8.29 23.09
N ASP A 239 -17.57 9.46 23.72
CA ASP A 239 -16.50 10.05 24.51
C ASP A 239 -16.50 9.45 25.93
N LYS A 240 -15.38 8.85 26.34
CA LYS A 240 -15.21 8.28 27.68
C LYS A 240 -15.26 9.31 28.80
N LYS A 241 -15.03 10.60 28.52
CA LYS A 241 -15.02 11.67 29.53
C LYS A 241 -16.43 11.94 30.07
N ASN A 242 -17.42 12.08 29.20
CA ASN A 242 -18.77 12.52 29.54
C ASN A 242 -19.87 11.54 29.08
N ASN A 243 -19.48 10.43 28.43
CA ASN A 243 -20.38 9.41 27.86
C ASN A 243 -21.30 9.95 26.75
N GLN A 244 -20.94 11.08 26.13
CA GLN A 244 -21.66 11.67 25.00
C GLN A 244 -21.37 10.91 23.71
N MET A 245 -22.39 10.77 22.86
CA MET A 245 -22.25 10.19 21.52
C MET A 245 -21.51 11.15 20.60
N ILE A 246 -20.58 10.62 19.79
CA ILE A 246 -19.74 11.44 18.90
C ILE A 246 -20.36 11.47 17.50
N ASP A 247 -20.97 12.60 17.14
CA ASP A 247 -21.48 12.84 15.80
C ASP A 247 -20.36 13.10 14.80
N GLY A 248 -20.51 12.59 13.58
CA GLY A 248 -19.66 12.92 12.46
C GLY A 248 -18.23 12.38 12.50
N LEU A 249 -17.91 11.42 13.37
CA LEU A 249 -16.59 10.81 13.46
C LEU A 249 -16.32 9.97 12.20
N PRO A 250 -15.25 10.27 11.43
CA PRO A 250 -14.88 9.47 10.27
C PRO A 250 -14.28 8.13 10.72
N LEU A 251 -14.75 7.05 10.12
CA LEU A 251 -14.36 5.67 10.41
C LEU A 251 -13.87 4.98 9.15
N MET A 252 -12.99 4.00 9.32
CA MET A 252 -12.50 3.12 8.28
C MET A 252 -12.74 1.66 8.68
N ALA A 253 -13.29 0.85 7.77
CA ALA A 253 -13.51 -0.57 7.97
C ALA A 253 -12.66 -1.41 7.01
N GLN A 254 -12.12 -2.52 7.50
CA GLN A 254 -11.35 -3.48 6.69
C GLN A 254 -11.35 -4.87 7.32
N PHE A 255 -11.11 -5.90 6.52
CA PHE A 255 -10.83 -7.23 7.06
C PHE A 255 -9.44 -7.25 7.71
N GLU A 256 -9.38 -7.59 9.00
CA GLU A 256 -8.13 -7.83 9.74
C GLU A 256 -7.71 -9.30 9.67
N LYS A 257 -8.68 -10.20 9.50
CA LYS A 257 -8.49 -11.65 9.32
C LYS A 257 -9.58 -12.17 8.38
N GLY A 258 -9.19 -13.06 7.45
CA GLY A 258 -10.08 -13.50 6.38
C GLY A 258 -9.99 -12.59 5.16
N ALA A 259 -10.99 -12.68 4.29
CA ALA A 259 -11.05 -11.91 3.06
C ALA A 259 -12.49 -11.73 2.61
N GLY A 260 -12.79 -10.54 2.10
CA GLY A 260 -14.11 -10.14 1.68
C GLY A 260 -14.11 -8.70 1.19
N GLU A 261 -15.30 -8.17 0.96
CA GLU A 261 -15.52 -6.79 0.56
C GLU A 261 -16.38 -6.09 1.62
N VAL A 262 -15.93 -4.90 2.01
CA VAL A 262 -16.59 -3.98 2.94
C VAL A 262 -16.34 -2.58 2.38
N PHE A 263 -17.33 -1.69 2.45
CA PHE A 263 -17.06 -0.29 2.10
C PHE A 263 -15.97 0.26 3.03
N PRO A 264 -14.96 0.97 2.50
CA PRO A 264 -13.80 1.32 3.30
C PRO A 264 -14.08 2.48 4.26
N GLU A 265 -14.97 3.39 3.90
CA GLU A 265 -15.16 4.67 4.61
C GLU A 265 -16.58 4.81 5.13
N TYR A 266 -16.67 5.31 6.36
CA TYR A 266 -17.91 5.56 7.05
C TYR A 266 -17.84 6.83 7.89
N LYS A 267 -18.99 7.32 8.33
CA LYS A 267 -19.12 8.43 9.26
C LYS A 267 -20.20 8.10 10.28
N THR A 268 -20.01 8.47 11.55
CA THR A 268 -21.08 8.37 12.54
C THR A 268 -22.16 9.42 12.29
N ASN A 269 -23.40 9.09 12.63
CA ASN A 269 -24.54 10.00 12.59
C ASN A 269 -24.71 10.76 13.93
N THR A 270 -25.78 11.52 14.06
CA THR A 270 -26.12 12.31 15.26
C THR A 270 -26.33 11.48 16.53
N GLU A 271 -26.57 10.17 16.41
CA GLU A 271 -26.62 9.23 17.54
C GLU A 271 -25.25 8.61 17.86
N GLY A 272 -24.18 9.05 17.20
CA GLY A 272 -22.85 8.48 17.29
C GLY A 272 -22.71 7.11 16.66
N LYS A 273 -23.61 6.70 15.77
CA LYS A 273 -23.66 5.35 15.19
C LYS A 273 -23.31 5.35 13.71
N SER A 274 -22.70 4.28 13.24
CA SER A 274 -22.50 4.00 11.82
C SER A 274 -22.84 2.55 11.51
N LYS A 275 -23.57 2.34 10.41
CA LYS A 275 -23.99 1.01 9.95
C LYS A 275 -22.97 0.50 8.94
N ILE A 276 -22.22 -0.52 9.34
CA ILE A 276 -21.18 -1.13 8.51
C ILE A 276 -21.82 -2.25 7.68
N LEU A 277 -21.66 -2.20 6.37
CA LEU A 277 -22.24 -3.15 5.43
C LEU A 277 -21.15 -4.07 4.87
N LEU A 278 -21.33 -5.37 5.05
CA LEU A 278 -20.51 -6.38 4.39
C LEU A 278 -21.12 -6.68 3.02
N THR A 279 -20.32 -6.68 1.96
CA THR A 279 -20.82 -6.94 0.59
C THR A 279 -20.42 -8.32 0.09
N LYS A 280 -19.31 -8.88 0.58
CA LYS A 280 -18.83 -10.20 0.17
C LYS A 280 -17.95 -10.84 1.24
N ILE A 281 -18.00 -12.17 1.34
CA ILE A 281 -17.02 -12.99 2.07
C ILE A 281 -16.42 -13.99 1.09
N SER A 282 -15.12 -13.91 0.85
CA SER A 282 -14.41 -14.78 -0.08
C SER A 282 -13.56 -15.83 0.62
N SER A 283 -13.02 -15.52 1.81
CA SER A 283 -12.21 -16.48 2.57
C SER A 283 -13.04 -17.65 3.09
N ARG A 284 -12.39 -18.83 3.16
CA ARG A 284 -12.89 -20.07 3.77
C ARG A 284 -12.61 -20.17 5.27
N ASP A 285 -11.92 -19.18 5.83
CA ASP A 285 -11.61 -19.15 7.27
C ASP A 285 -12.92 -19.14 8.06
N LEU A 286 -13.05 -20.09 8.98
CA LEU A 286 -14.23 -20.24 9.84
C LEU A 286 -14.40 -19.06 10.81
N GLU A 287 -13.29 -18.41 11.14
CA GLU A 287 -13.27 -17.23 12.00
C GLU A 287 -12.60 -16.09 11.23
N GLN A 288 -13.38 -15.06 10.93
CA GLN A 288 -12.91 -13.84 10.27
C GLN A 288 -13.14 -12.64 11.17
N ARG A 289 -12.41 -11.55 10.90
CA ARG A 289 -12.48 -10.34 11.72
C ARG A 289 -12.52 -9.12 10.82
N VAL A 290 -13.56 -8.30 11.01
CA VAL A 290 -13.66 -6.98 10.38
C VAL A 290 -13.38 -5.93 11.44
N GLY A 291 -12.28 -5.23 11.27
CA GLY A 291 -11.85 -4.13 12.13
C GLY A 291 -12.44 -2.82 11.64
N VAL A 292 -12.86 -1.98 12.58
CA VAL A 292 -13.31 -0.62 12.35
C VAL A 292 -12.51 0.31 13.26
N ARG A 293 -11.89 1.33 12.67
CA ARG A 293 -11.04 2.29 13.38
C ARG A 293 -11.37 3.72 12.97
N VAL A 294 -10.93 4.70 13.76
CA VAL A 294 -11.01 6.11 13.34
C VAL A 294 -10.19 6.33 12.07
N ASN A 295 -10.77 6.98 11.07
CA ASN A 295 -10.09 7.33 9.82
C ASN A 295 -9.36 8.67 10.00
N LEU A 296 -8.08 8.61 10.35
CA LEU A 296 -7.28 9.82 10.54
C LEU A 296 -7.09 10.61 9.23
N VAL A 297 -6.95 9.91 8.09
CA VAL A 297 -6.73 10.54 6.78
C VAL A 297 -7.86 11.50 6.41
N ALA A 298 -9.09 11.24 6.87
CA ALA A 298 -10.22 12.14 6.66
C ALA A 298 -10.02 13.54 7.27
N PHE A 299 -9.14 13.69 8.27
CA PHE A 299 -8.78 14.98 8.85
C PHE A 299 -7.62 15.68 8.11
N ALA A 300 -6.88 14.97 7.27
CA ALA A 300 -5.75 15.50 6.51
C ALA A 300 -6.18 16.33 5.27
N GLY A 301 -7.42 16.16 4.82
CA GLY A 301 -7.91 16.73 3.57
C GLY A 301 -7.58 15.86 2.35
N THR A 302 -7.57 16.46 1.15
CA THR A 302 -7.55 15.73 -0.13
C THR A 302 -6.19 15.12 -0.50
N ASN A 303 -5.08 15.57 0.09
CA ASN A 303 -3.74 15.07 -0.20
C ASN A 303 -2.90 15.03 1.09
N PRO A 304 -2.97 13.96 1.90
CA PRO A 304 -2.09 13.81 3.06
C PRO A 304 -0.63 13.79 2.61
N THR A 305 0.24 14.52 3.31
CA THR A 305 1.69 14.46 3.06
C THR A 305 2.27 13.14 3.56
N GLU A 306 3.48 12.81 3.11
CA GLU A 306 4.22 11.68 3.65
C GLU A 306 4.54 11.89 5.14
N ILE A 307 4.88 13.11 5.55
CA ILE A 307 5.10 13.49 6.96
C ILE A 307 3.86 13.22 7.81
N TYR A 308 2.68 13.62 7.33
CA TYR A 308 1.40 13.31 7.96
C TYR A 308 1.20 11.79 8.15
N SER A 309 1.51 11.02 7.11
CA SER A 309 1.39 9.56 7.13
C SER A 309 2.34 8.92 8.16
N LEU A 310 3.58 9.41 8.26
CA LEU A 310 4.54 8.89 9.23
C LEU A 310 4.09 9.14 10.68
N ILE A 311 3.45 10.28 10.95
CA ILE A 311 3.03 10.64 12.32
C ILE A 311 1.75 9.90 12.72
N THR A 312 0.81 9.77 11.80
CA THR A 312 -0.42 9.00 12.06
C THR A 312 -0.15 7.53 12.33
N GLN A 313 0.96 6.97 11.86
CA GLN A 313 1.40 5.60 12.20
C GLN A 313 1.85 5.46 13.67
N LYS A 314 2.28 6.54 14.34
CA LYS A 314 2.72 6.51 15.74
C LYS A 314 1.58 6.74 16.74
N LEU A 315 0.44 7.24 16.27
CA LEU A 315 -0.75 7.44 17.09
C LEU A 315 -1.40 6.10 17.44
N VAL A 316 -1.91 6.01 18.67
CA VAL A 316 -2.75 4.88 19.07
C VAL A 316 -4.18 5.18 18.63
N ILE A 317 -4.59 4.51 17.55
CA ILE A 317 -5.89 4.77 16.91
C ILE A 317 -6.98 3.93 17.59
N PRO A 318 -8.11 4.54 18.02
CA PRO A 318 -9.25 3.84 18.56
C PRO A 318 -9.83 2.90 17.52
N LYS A 319 -10.06 1.66 17.92
CA LYS A 319 -10.56 0.61 17.06
C LYS A 319 -11.48 -0.35 17.81
N THR A 320 -12.38 -0.96 17.06
CA THR A 320 -13.22 -2.08 17.48
C THR A 320 -13.21 -3.12 16.37
N ALA A 321 -13.69 -4.31 16.66
CA ALA A 321 -13.81 -5.34 15.65
C ALA A 321 -15.08 -6.16 15.87
N ILE A 322 -15.55 -6.76 14.80
CA ILE A 322 -16.61 -7.76 14.85
C ILE A 322 -16.04 -9.11 14.44
N LEU A 323 -16.40 -10.15 15.20
CA LEU A 323 -16.05 -11.53 14.90
C LEU A 323 -17.10 -12.14 13.98
N LEU A 324 -16.66 -12.69 12.86
CA LEU A 324 -17.52 -13.38 11.91
C LEU A 324 -17.31 -14.89 12.04
N ASN A 325 -18.35 -15.60 12.45
CA ASN A 325 -18.37 -17.06 12.51
C ASN A 325 -18.92 -17.59 11.20
N VAL A 326 -18.02 -17.94 10.28
CA VAL A 326 -18.37 -18.34 8.92
C VAL A 326 -18.85 -19.79 8.91
N MET A 327 -20.11 -19.97 8.53
CA MET A 327 -20.71 -21.27 8.34
C MET A 327 -20.36 -21.81 6.96
N ARG A 328 -19.93 -23.07 6.93
CA ARG A 328 -19.65 -23.79 5.70
C ARG A 328 -20.96 -24.13 4.99
N PRO A 329 -21.08 -23.85 3.69
CA PRO A 329 -22.26 -24.26 2.95
C PRO A 329 -22.36 -25.78 2.91
N VAL A 330 -23.57 -26.30 3.13
CA VAL A 330 -23.82 -27.74 3.20
C VAL A 330 -24.34 -28.27 1.85
N VAL A 331 -23.71 -29.34 1.35
CA VAL A 331 -23.99 -29.94 0.05
C VAL A 331 -24.54 -31.36 0.21
N TYR A 332 -25.66 -31.64 -0.45
CA TYR A 332 -26.13 -33.00 -0.71
C TYR A 332 -25.73 -33.38 -2.14
N MET A 333 -25.16 -34.57 -2.33
CA MET A 333 -24.69 -35.02 -3.64
C MET A 333 -25.26 -36.40 -3.99
N SER A 334 -25.91 -36.49 -5.14
CA SER A 334 -26.34 -37.75 -5.76
C SER A 334 -25.51 -38.01 -7.00
N ALA A 335 -24.97 -39.22 -7.13
CA ALA A 335 -24.07 -39.57 -8.22
C ALA A 335 -24.35 -40.97 -8.77
N THR A 336 -24.15 -41.12 -10.07
CA THR A 336 -24.12 -42.40 -10.78
C THR A 336 -22.96 -42.38 -11.76
N GLU A 337 -21.98 -43.27 -11.59
CA GLU A 337 -20.87 -43.43 -12.52
C GLU A 337 -20.81 -44.86 -13.04
N LYS A 338 -20.81 -45.00 -14.37
CA LYS A 338 -20.76 -46.26 -15.07
C LYS A 338 -19.54 -46.38 -15.97
N THR A 339 -19.06 -47.60 -16.14
CA THR A 339 -18.06 -47.96 -17.13
C THR A 339 -18.71 -48.94 -18.10
N LEU A 340 -18.78 -48.57 -19.37
CA LEU A 340 -19.35 -49.42 -20.42
C LEU A 340 -20.78 -49.90 -20.08
N GLY A 341 -21.58 -49.02 -19.46
CA GLY A 341 -22.95 -49.30 -19.01
C GLY A 341 -23.07 -50.05 -17.67
N ALA A 342 -21.98 -50.51 -17.07
CA ALA A 342 -21.97 -51.17 -15.76
C ALA A 342 -21.62 -50.20 -14.63
N GLU A 343 -22.32 -50.27 -13.50
CA GLU A 343 -22.03 -49.44 -12.32
C GLU A 343 -20.59 -49.62 -11.81
N LYS A 344 -19.91 -48.51 -11.56
CA LYS A 344 -18.56 -48.51 -11.00
C LYS A 344 -18.60 -48.79 -9.50
N GLN A 345 -17.58 -49.51 -9.00
CA GLN A 345 -17.37 -49.69 -7.56
C GLN A 345 -16.82 -48.42 -6.89
N THR A 346 -16.11 -47.57 -7.66
CA THR A 346 -15.49 -46.34 -7.18
C THR A 346 -15.86 -45.18 -8.10
N TYR A 347 -16.47 -44.14 -7.54
CA TYR A 347 -16.92 -42.94 -8.24
C TYR A 347 -15.80 -41.88 -8.24
N GLN A 348 -14.96 -41.92 -9.27
CA GLN A 348 -13.73 -41.14 -9.32
C GLN A 348 -14.00 -39.64 -9.52
N LEU A 349 -14.96 -39.29 -10.38
CA LEU A 349 -15.35 -37.89 -10.62
C LEU A 349 -16.03 -37.32 -9.36
N THR A 350 -16.93 -38.10 -8.76
CA THR A 350 -17.64 -37.77 -7.53
C THR A 350 -16.68 -37.50 -6.37
N ASN A 351 -15.74 -38.41 -6.13
CA ASN A 351 -14.75 -38.25 -5.07
C ASN A 351 -13.86 -37.02 -5.31
N ARG A 352 -13.54 -36.71 -6.58
CA ARG A 352 -12.81 -35.49 -6.91
C ARG A 352 -13.60 -34.24 -6.56
N ILE A 353 -14.88 -34.17 -6.93
CA ILE A 353 -15.79 -33.05 -6.59
C ILE A 353 -15.92 -32.89 -5.08
N LYS A 354 -16.15 -33.99 -4.36
CA LYS A 354 -16.21 -33.96 -2.89
C LYS A 354 -14.93 -33.40 -2.28
N ASN A 355 -13.77 -33.92 -2.69
CA ASN A 355 -12.48 -33.46 -2.15
C ASN A 355 -12.21 -31.98 -2.45
N TYR A 356 -12.50 -31.54 -3.67
CA TYR A 356 -12.32 -30.14 -4.06
C TYR A 356 -13.21 -29.21 -3.24
N LEU A 357 -14.51 -29.49 -3.15
CA LEU A 357 -15.44 -28.65 -2.39
C LEU A 357 -15.16 -28.68 -0.88
N THR A 358 -14.77 -29.83 -0.31
CA THR A 358 -14.34 -29.90 1.10
C THR A 358 -13.10 -29.03 1.35
N ASN A 359 -12.11 -29.06 0.45
CA ASN A 359 -10.93 -28.20 0.53
C ASN A 359 -11.31 -26.72 0.37
N GLU A 360 -12.31 -26.44 -0.44
CA GLU A 360 -12.91 -25.11 -0.59
C GLU A 360 -13.92 -24.78 0.52
N GLY A 361 -13.96 -25.51 1.64
CA GLY A 361 -14.73 -25.12 2.82
C GLY A 361 -16.24 -25.37 2.72
N PHE A 362 -16.66 -26.37 1.97
CA PHE A 362 -18.01 -26.92 1.98
C PHE A 362 -18.07 -28.17 2.85
N ASP A 363 -19.22 -28.42 3.47
CA ASP A 363 -19.49 -29.68 4.17
C ASP A 363 -20.49 -30.52 3.38
N PHE A 364 -20.42 -31.85 3.48
CA PHE A 364 -21.34 -32.77 2.83
C PHE A 364 -22.30 -33.41 3.84
N THR A 365 -23.55 -33.59 3.43
CA THR A 365 -24.59 -34.26 4.23
C THR A 365 -25.26 -35.37 3.43
N GLU A 366 -25.73 -36.40 4.13
CA GLU A 366 -26.59 -37.44 3.57
C GLU A 366 -28.08 -37.07 3.65
N ASN A 367 -28.43 -36.02 4.41
CA ASN A 367 -29.79 -35.52 4.52
C ASN A 367 -30.06 -34.40 3.50
N ARG A 368 -30.78 -34.72 2.43
CA ARG A 368 -31.16 -33.76 1.37
C ARG A 368 -31.87 -32.51 1.90
N ASN A 369 -32.69 -32.63 2.95
CA ASN A 369 -33.46 -31.50 3.48
C ASN A 369 -32.60 -30.52 4.30
N GLY A 370 -31.41 -30.95 4.73
CA GLY A 370 -30.46 -30.11 5.48
C GLY A 370 -29.39 -29.46 4.60
N ALA A 371 -29.46 -29.62 3.28
CA ALA A 371 -28.48 -29.08 2.35
C ALA A 371 -28.94 -27.76 1.73
N GLU A 372 -27.98 -26.89 1.46
CA GLU A 372 -28.17 -25.63 0.73
C GLU A 372 -27.98 -25.81 -0.78
N LEU A 373 -27.21 -26.82 -1.16
CA LEU A 373 -26.88 -27.17 -2.52
C LEU A 373 -27.17 -28.64 -2.77
N PHE A 374 -27.79 -28.92 -3.91
CA PHE A 374 -27.95 -30.26 -4.43
C PHE A 374 -27.11 -30.43 -5.70
N ILE A 375 -26.13 -31.32 -5.67
CA ILE A 375 -25.31 -31.68 -6.81
C ILE A 375 -25.75 -33.04 -7.37
N GLU A 376 -26.06 -33.06 -8.65
CA GLU A 376 -26.32 -34.29 -9.40
C GLU A 376 -25.19 -34.55 -10.37
N LEU A 377 -24.59 -35.75 -10.29
CA LEU A 377 -23.58 -36.21 -11.24
C LEU A 377 -24.03 -37.49 -11.92
N TYR A 378 -24.03 -37.47 -13.25
CA TYR A 378 -24.16 -38.67 -14.06
C TYR A 378 -22.92 -38.80 -14.94
N ALA A 379 -22.28 -39.97 -14.97
CA ALA A 379 -21.22 -40.27 -15.93
C ALA A 379 -21.31 -41.70 -16.43
N ASP A 380 -21.07 -41.89 -17.72
CA ASP A 380 -20.95 -43.21 -18.32
C ASP A 380 -19.88 -43.20 -19.41
N SER A 381 -19.20 -44.33 -19.58
CA SER A 381 -18.32 -44.54 -20.72
C SER A 381 -18.95 -45.47 -21.73
N GLU A 382 -18.75 -45.19 -23.01
CA GLU A 382 -19.24 -46.00 -24.12
C GLU A 382 -18.09 -46.48 -25.02
N LYS A 383 -18.31 -47.63 -25.65
CA LYS A 383 -17.36 -48.20 -26.61
C LYS A 383 -17.37 -47.38 -27.90
N GLY A 384 -16.18 -46.96 -28.31
CA GLY A 384 -15.93 -46.37 -29.62
C GLY A 384 -15.36 -47.38 -30.61
N ALA A 385 -14.75 -46.84 -31.67
CA ALA A 385 -14.06 -47.65 -32.67
C ALA A 385 -12.86 -48.41 -32.07
N ALA A 386 -12.58 -49.58 -32.64
CA ALA A 386 -11.34 -50.32 -32.40
C ALA A 386 -10.62 -50.50 -33.74
N SER A 387 -9.32 -50.24 -33.78
CA SER A 387 -8.50 -50.42 -34.98
C SER A 387 -7.13 -50.97 -34.59
N GLY A 388 -6.81 -52.16 -35.09
CA GLY A 388 -5.63 -52.92 -34.67
C GLY A 388 -5.67 -53.17 -33.15
N SER A 389 -4.58 -52.82 -32.46
CA SER A 389 -4.46 -52.98 -31.00
C SER A 389 -4.97 -51.78 -30.18
N ILE A 390 -5.63 -50.80 -30.81
CA ILE A 390 -6.10 -49.57 -30.14
C ILE A 390 -7.61 -49.58 -30.05
N TYR A 391 -8.11 -49.51 -28.82
CA TYR A 391 -9.52 -49.45 -28.45
C TYR A 391 -9.87 -48.05 -27.95
N ILE A 392 -10.88 -47.43 -28.53
CA ILE A 392 -11.34 -46.09 -28.16
C ILE A 392 -12.59 -46.20 -27.29
N THR A 393 -12.67 -45.37 -26.27
CA THR A 393 -13.88 -45.16 -25.47
C THR A 393 -14.13 -43.66 -25.30
N TYR A 394 -15.38 -43.33 -25.00
CA TYR A 394 -15.79 -41.95 -24.74
C TYR A 394 -16.52 -41.88 -23.41
N VAL A 395 -16.11 -40.97 -22.53
CA VAL A 395 -16.83 -40.64 -21.29
C VAL A 395 -17.69 -39.42 -21.53
N THR A 396 -18.98 -39.51 -21.21
CA THR A 396 -19.84 -38.35 -21.09
C THR A 396 -20.26 -38.18 -19.64
N ALA A 397 -20.05 -37.00 -19.08
CA ALA A 397 -20.45 -36.67 -17.71
C ALA A 397 -21.30 -35.39 -17.68
N THR A 398 -22.39 -35.40 -16.94
CA THR A 398 -23.25 -34.24 -16.70
C THR A 398 -23.25 -33.92 -15.22
N ILE A 399 -23.01 -32.65 -14.89
CA ILE A 399 -23.02 -32.12 -13.53
C ILE A 399 -24.06 -31.02 -13.48
N ARG A 400 -25.00 -31.11 -12.53
CA ARG A 400 -26.01 -30.08 -12.28
C ARG A 400 -25.97 -29.67 -10.81
N VAL A 401 -26.15 -28.39 -10.56
CA VAL A 401 -26.22 -27.83 -9.22
C VAL A 401 -27.51 -27.03 -9.07
N THR A 402 -28.29 -27.40 -8.06
CA THR A 402 -29.53 -26.75 -7.70
C THR A 402 -29.38 -26.09 -6.33
N SER A 403 -29.74 -24.83 -6.24
CA SER A 403 -29.87 -24.11 -4.97
C SER A 403 -31.14 -24.57 -4.27
N MET A 404 -31.02 -25.08 -3.04
CA MET A 404 -32.14 -25.62 -2.28
C MET A 404 -33.01 -24.52 -1.63
N LEU A 405 -32.51 -23.27 -1.57
CA LEU A 405 -33.24 -22.12 -1.01
C LEU A 405 -34.41 -21.70 -1.91
N ASP A 406 -34.18 -21.60 -3.22
CA ASP A 406 -35.11 -21.14 -4.24
C ASP A 406 -35.49 -22.23 -5.25
N ASN A 407 -34.97 -23.45 -5.06
CA ASN A 407 -35.13 -24.61 -5.96
C ASN A 407 -34.77 -24.29 -7.42
N ARG A 408 -33.77 -23.43 -7.62
CA ARG A 408 -33.31 -22.98 -8.94
C ARG A 408 -32.03 -23.71 -9.33
N GLN A 409 -31.97 -24.23 -10.55
CA GLN A 409 -30.72 -24.72 -11.12
C GLN A 409 -29.79 -23.53 -11.37
N ILE A 410 -28.66 -23.47 -10.68
CA ILE A 410 -27.70 -22.36 -10.75
C ILE A 410 -26.50 -22.70 -11.63
N TYR A 411 -26.18 -23.99 -11.81
CA TYR A 411 -25.09 -24.44 -12.65
C TYR A 411 -25.46 -25.74 -13.37
N ALA A 412 -25.05 -25.87 -14.62
CA ALA A 412 -25.09 -27.12 -15.36
C ALA A 412 -23.94 -27.16 -16.37
N THR A 413 -23.24 -28.30 -16.44
CA THR A 413 -22.18 -28.50 -17.40
C THR A 413 -22.14 -29.95 -17.88
N THR A 414 -21.54 -30.16 -19.04
CA THR A 414 -21.35 -31.47 -19.63
C THR A 414 -19.91 -31.61 -20.11
N LEU A 415 -19.24 -32.69 -19.70
CA LEU A 415 -18.04 -33.18 -20.35
C LEU A 415 -18.49 -34.11 -21.46
N ASP A 416 -18.45 -33.64 -22.70
CA ASP A 416 -19.02 -34.37 -23.83
C ASP A 416 -17.97 -35.25 -24.51
N ARG A 417 -18.21 -36.56 -24.52
CA ARG A 417 -17.43 -37.58 -25.25
C ARG A 417 -15.91 -37.43 -25.09
N ILE A 418 -15.43 -37.34 -23.86
CA ILE A 418 -14.00 -37.29 -23.57
C ILE A 418 -13.33 -38.61 -23.97
N LYS A 419 -12.36 -38.52 -24.88
CA LYS A 419 -11.80 -39.68 -25.57
C LYS A 419 -10.61 -40.32 -24.82
N GLY A 420 -10.71 -41.61 -24.55
CA GLY A 420 -9.60 -42.49 -24.13
C GLY A 420 -9.17 -43.45 -25.24
N TYR A 421 -7.94 -43.95 -25.18
CA TYR A 421 -7.41 -44.96 -26.10
C TYR A 421 -6.42 -45.91 -25.42
N SER A 422 -6.70 -47.21 -25.43
CA SER A 422 -5.77 -48.18 -24.83
C SER A 422 -5.79 -49.52 -25.56
N LEU A 423 -5.10 -50.51 -24.98
CA LEU A 423 -4.99 -51.86 -25.53
C LEU A 423 -6.28 -52.69 -25.37
N ASP A 424 -7.23 -52.20 -24.58
CA ASP A 424 -8.56 -52.77 -24.38
C ASP A 424 -9.57 -51.69 -23.95
N TYR A 425 -10.87 -52.01 -24.01
CA TYR A 425 -11.94 -51.05 -23.68
C TYR A 425 -11.96 -50.62 -22.19
N GLU A 426 -11.54 -51.48 -21.26
CA GLU A 426 -11.53 -51.14 -19.82
C GLU A 426 -10.44 -50.12 -19.50
N ARG A 427 -9.21 -50.36 -19.96
CA ARG A 427 -8.10 -49.42 -19.82
C ARG A 427 -8.34 -48.13 -20.58
N SER A 428 -8.96 -48.22 -21.76
CA SER A 428 -9.37 -47.06 -22.55
C SER A 428 -10.39 -46.21 -21.78
N SER A 429 -11.38 -46.86 -21.16
CA SER A 429 -12.38 -46.19 -20.32
C SER A 429 -11.74 -45.50 -19.13
N GLN A 430 -10.80 -46.17 -18.44
CA GLN A 430 -10.07 -45.57 -17.33
C GLN A 430 -9.27 -44.33 -17.77
N GLU A 431 -8.63 -44.37 -18.93
CA GLU A 431 -7.94 -43.20 -19.48
C GLU A 431 -8.90 -42.06 -19.84
N ALA A 432 -10.05 -42.37 -20.43
CA ALA A 432 -11.10 -41.38 -20.71
C ALA A 432 -11.60 -40.69 -19.43
N TYR A 433 -11.77 -41.46 -18.35
CA TYR A 433 -12.10 -40.94 -17.02
C TYR A 433 -10.98 -40.08 -16.44
N ASN A 434 -9.71 -40.48 -16.58
CA ASN A 434 -8.56 -39.68 -16.15
C ASN A 434 -8.49 -38.33 -16.87
N LYS A 435 -8.69 -38.32 -18.20
CA LYS A 435 -8.77 -37.08 -18.97
C LYS A 435 -9.97 -36.21 -18.56
N SER A 436 -11.11 -36.85 -18.26
CA SER A 436 -12.29 -36.14 -17.76
C SER A 436 -12.01 -35.47 -16.42
N LEU A 437 -11.24 -36.12 -15.53
CA LEU A 437 -10.78 -35.52 -14.27
C LEU A 437 -9.91 -34.28 -14.52
N GLU A 438 -8.97 -34.33 -15.46
CA GLU A 438 -8.11 -33.18 -15.76
C GLU A 438 -8.91 -31.96 -16.24
N ILE A 439 -9.89 -32.16 -17.12
CA ILE A 439 -10.78 -31.09 -17.60
C ILE A 439 -11.66 -30.57 -16.47
N LEU A 440 -12.22 -31.49 -15.67
CA LEU A 440 -13.04 -31.14 -14.51
C LEU A 440 -12.27 -30.23 -13.55
N GLU A 441 -11.03 -30.57 -13.23
CA GLU A 441 -10.20 -29.80 -12.29
C GLU A 441 -9.76 -28.45 -12.82
N LYS A 442 -9.31 -28.39 -14.07
CA LYS A 442 -8.71 -27.18 -14.62
C LYS A 442 -9.76 -26.15 -15.04
N GLU A 443 -10.91 -26.60 -15.50
CA GLU A 443 -11.90 -25.72 -16.14
C GLU A 443 -13.22 -25.67 -15.37
N LYS A 444 -13.83 -26.83 -15.11
CA LYS A 444 -15.23 -26.88 -14.65
C LYS A 444 -15.38 -26.66 -13.15
N MET A 445 -14.41 -27.07 -12.33
CA MET A 445 -14.42 -26.87 -10.89
C MET A 445 -14.28 -25.40 -10.47
N PRO A 446 -13.35 -24.61 -11.02
CA PRO A 446 -13.29 -23.18 -10.75
C PRO A 446 -14.58 -22.44 -11.16
N GLU A 447 -15.15 -22.81 -12.31
CA GLU A 447 -16.43 -22.27 -12.79
C GLU A 447 -17.57 -22.61 -11.82
N LEU A 448 -17.70 -23.88 -11.44
CA LEU A 448 -18.68 -24.35 -10.45
C LEU A 448 -18.52 -23.58 -9.15
N LEU A 449 -17.30 -23.49 -8.60
CA LEU A 449 -17.02 -22.80 -7.33
C LEU A 449 -17.49 -21.35 -7.34
N ASN A 450 -17.15 -20.62 -8.41
CA ASN A 450 -17.53 -19.22 -8.54
C ASN A 450 -19.05 -19.03 -8.56
N ILE A 451 -19.78 -19.93 -9.22
CA ILE A 451 -21.24 -19.87 -9.31
C ILE A 451 -21.91 -20.29 -8.00
N VAL A 452 -21.38 -21.30 -7.30
CA VAL A 452 -21.99 -21.75 -6.05
C VAL A 452 -21.68 -20.83 -4.87
N LEU A 453 -20.68 -19.96 -4.96
CA LEU A 453 -20.39 -18.94 -3.94
C LEU A 453 -21.16 -17.62 -4.16
N GLN A 454 -21.80 -17.45 -5.31
CA GLN A 454 -22.79 -16.39 -5.57
C GLN A 454 -24.15 -16.80 -5.00
#